data_AF-A0A3N4N4G7-F1
#
_entry.id   AF-A0A3N4N4G7-F1
#
_cell.length_a   1.000
_cell.length_b   1.000
_cell.length_c   1.000
_cell.angle_alpha   90.00
_cell.angle_beta   90.00
_cell.angle_gamma   90.00
#
_symmetry.space_group_name_H-M   'P 1'
#
loop_
_entity.id
_entity.type
_entity.pdbx_description
1 polymer ?
#
loop_
_entity_poly.entity_id
_entity_poly.type
_entity_poly.pdbx_seq_one_letter_code
_entity_poly.pdbx_strand_id
1 'polypeptide(L)'
;MDIFHSLFAQYQGVAAELVALELVAVIFGMVSVWLIRNGSVWGFPVGIVSTAGFVWLLWVYALYGDMLINAYYTVLSVYGWINWSKRQQADKTFRISPFVHKDWLVCMALSLFSVLFVGLVYWFKPYINNSFSWQGVSAGFAHFTWPDYTDIFTTALFLVAMWLMAEGKIAHWILWIIADAVSVPLYFHKGLTFSAFQYIVFTLIAISGYVSWKKISAKQTQASTALP
;
A
#
# COMPACT_ATOMS: atom_id res chain seq x y z
N MET A 1 31.89 -0.66 -9.21
CA MET A 1 30.97 0.44 -9.55
C MET A 1 30.61 1.15 -8.26
N ASP A 2 30.63 2.48 -8.26
CA ASP A 2 30.39 3.29 -7.06
C ASP A 2 28.96 3.06 -6.55
N ILE A 3 28.81 2.59 -5.30
CA ILE A 3 27.49 2.32 -4.69
C ILE A 3 26.64 3.60 -4.72
N PHE A 4 27.28 4.75 -4.55
CA PHE A 4 26.64 6.05 -4.64
C PHE A 4 26.01 6.29 -6.03
N HIS A 5 26.74 5.99 -7.10
CA HIS A 5 26.21 6.12 -8.46
C HIS A 5 25.03 5.17 -8.69
N SER A 6 25.10 3.93 -8.20
CA SER A 6 23.99 2.97 -8.34
C SER A 6 22.73 3.39 -7.58
N LEU A 7 22.88 4.05 -6.43
CA LEU A 7 21.75 4.50 -5.60
C LEU A 7 21.01 5.70 -6.21
N PHE A 8 21.75 6.63 -6.80
CA PHE A 8 21.19 7.87 -7.35
C PHE A 8 21.00 7.83 -8.87
N ALA A 9 21.37 6.75 -9.54
CA ALA A 9 21.20 6.56 -10.98
C ALA A 9 19.75 6.79 -11.44
N GLN A 10 18.77 6.35 -10.64
CA GLN A 10 17.34 6.51 -10.96
C GLN A 10 16.86 7.98 -11.00
N TYR A 11 17.62 8.91 -10.43
CA TYR A 11 17.30 10.34 -10.39
C TYR A 11 18.09 11.16 -11.41
N GLN A 12 18.98 10.54 -12.20
CA GLN A 12 19.76 11.25 -13.22
C GLN A 12 18.84 11.78 -14.33
N GLY A 13 18.86 13.10 -14.54
CA GLY A 13 18.03 13.76 -15.57
C GLY A 13 16.58 14.00 -15.15
N VAL A 14 16.20 13.68 -13.90
CA VAL A 14 14.87 13.98 -13.35
C VAL A 14 14.83 15.42 -12.83
N ALA A 15 13.74 16.14 -13.12
CA ALA A 15 13.55 17.51 -12.65
C ALA A 15 13.52 17.58 -11.12
N ALA A 16 14.19 18.58 -10.54
CA ALA A 16 14.34 18.72 -9.09
C ALA A 16 12.99 18.84 -8.37
N GLU A 17 11.98 19.50 -8.98
CA GLU A 17 10.64 19.57 -8.41
C GLU A 17 9.95 18.20 -8.29
N LEU A 18 10.20 17.27 -9.23
CA LEU A 18 9.61 15.93 -9.19
C LEU A 18 10.25 15.08 -8.09
N VAL A 19 11.57 15.16 -7.94
CA VAL A 19 12.29 14.49 -6.85
C VAL A 19 11.86 15.04 -5.49
N ALA A 20 11.72 16.36 -5.37
CA ALA A 20 11.24 16.98 -4.14
C ALA A 20 9.81 16.54 -3.80
N LEU A 21 8.92 16.50 -4.79
CA LEU A 21 7.54 16.03 -4.60
C LEU A 21 7.51 14.55 -4.18
N GLU A 22 8.33 13.70 -4.77
CA GLU A 22 8.46 12.28 -4.40
C GLU A 22 8.91 12.14 -2.95
N LEU A 23 9.97 12.86 -2.54
CA LEU A 23 10.46 12.83 -1.16
C LEU A 23 9.39 13.28 -0.16
N VAL A 24 8.66 14.36 -0.46
CA VAL A 24 7.53 14.82 0.35
C VAL A 24 6.46 13.72 0.44
N ALA A 25 6.07 13.12 -0.69
CA ALA A 25 5.08 12.07 -0.71
C ALA A 25 5.52 10.84 0.12
N VAL A 26 6.78 10.43 0.04
CA VAL A 26 7.35 9.31 0.81
C VAL A 26 7.33 9.62 2.31
N ILE A 27 7.81 10.81 2.71
CA ILE A 27 7.87 11.21 4.13
C ILE A 27 6.46 11.25 4.73
N PHE A 28 5.49 11.86 4.02
CA PHE A 28 4.10 11.85 4.46
C PHE A 28 3.55 10.43 4.57
N GLY A 29 3.88 9.53 3.64
CA GLY A 29 3.53 8.11 3.73
C GLY A 29 4.04 7.46 5.03
N MET A 30 5.31 7.66 5.36
CA MET A 30 5.91 7.15 6.60
C MET A 30 5.26 7.72 7.86
N VAL A 31 5.02 9.04 7.90
CA VAL A 31 4.36 9.71 9.03
C VAL A 31 2.92 9.21 9.19
N SER A 32 2.21 9.00 8.07
CA SER A 32 0.85 8.43 8.07
C SER A 32 0.82 7.07 8.77
N VAL A 33 1.66 6.13 8.34
CA VAL A 33 1.70 4.77 8.92
C VAL A 33 2.06 4.83 10.41
N TRP A 34 2.99 5.71 10.80
CA TRP A 34 3.35 5.91 12.20
C TRP A 34 2.18 6.45 13.05
N LEU A 35 1.38 7.37 12.52
CA LEU A 35 0.18 7.88 13.17
C LEU A 35 -0.90 6.80 13.31
N ILE A 36 -1.13 5.99 12.26
CA ILE A 36 -2.06 4.86 12.27
C ILE A 36 -1.65 3.80 13.30
N ARG A 37 -0.34 3.53 13.45
CA ARG A 37 0.21 2.69 14.53
C ARG A 37 -0.23 3.15 15.92
N ASN A 38 -0.36 4.45 16.13
CA ASN A 38 -0.79 5.04 17.40
C ASN A 38 -2.32 5.14 17.53
N GLY A 39 -3.09 4.67 16.55
CA GLY A 39 -4.55 4.80 16.51
C GLY A 39 -5.02 6.22 16.24
N SER A 40 -4.17 7.09 15.68
CA SER A 40 -4.50 8.48 15.40
C SER A 40 -5.22 8.61 14.06
N VAL A 41 -6.38 9.27 14.07
CA VAL A 41 -7.18 9.57 12.88
C VAL A 41 -6.44 10.49 11.89
N TRP A 42 -5.47 11.27 12.36
CA TRP A 42 -4.64 12.15 11.53
C TRP A 42 -3.74 11.39 10.55
N GLY A 43 -3.55 10.08 10.75
CA GLY A 43 -2.86 9.24 9.77
C GLY A 43 -3.51 9.33 8.39
N PHE A 44 -4.85 9.41 8.31
CA PHE A 44 -5.52 9.45 7.01
C PHE A 44 -5.30 10.75 6.22
N PRO A 45 -5.50 11.97 6.77
CA PRO A 45 -5.15 13.21 6.08
C PRO A 45 -3.69 13.25 5.59
N VAL A 46 -2.75 12.82 6.44
CA VAL A 46 -1.33 12.77 6.07
C VAL A 46 -1.10 11.76 4.95
N GLY A 47 -1.76 10.61 5.00
CA GLY A 47 -1.74 9.59 3.94
C GLY A 47 -2.31 10.09 2.62
N ILE A 48 -3.40 10.87 2.64
CA ILE A 48 -4.02 11.47 1.46
C ILE A 48 -3.03 12.40 0.75
N VAL A 49 -2.29 13.22 1.48
CA VAL A 49 -1.25 14.10 0.89
C VAL A 49 -0.18 13.26 0.18
N SER A 50 0.26 12.16 0.78
CA SER A 50 1.21 11.23 0.17
C SER A 50 0.65 10.59 -1.11
N THR A 51 -0.50 9.92 -1.01
CA THR A 51 -1.04 9.13 -2.13
C THR A 51 -1.53 10.02 -3.27
N ALA A 52 -2.09 11.20 -2.99
CA ALA A 52 -2.43 12.18 -4.02
C ALA A 52 -1.18 12.76 -4.71
N GLY A 53 -0.10 12.98 -3.96
CA GLY A 53 1.21 13.34 -4.52
C GLY A 53 1.72 12.28 -5.50
N PHE A 54 1.62 11.00 -5.12
CA PHE A 54 1.97 9.89 -6.00
C PHE A 54 1.05 9.77 -7.22
N VAL A 55 -0.26 10.00 -7.09
CA VAL A 55 -1.17 10.05 -8.25
C VAL A 55 -0.68 11.07 -9.28
N TRP A 56 -0.31 12.28 -8.84
CA TRP A 56 0.20 13.31 -9.74
C TRP A 56 1.54 12.91 -10.37
N LEU A 57 2.49 12.42 -9.57
CA LEU A 57 3.80 11.97 -10.08
C LEU A 57 3.65 10.88 -11.14
N LEU A 58 2.84 9.86 -10.85
CA LEU A 58 2.66 8.71 -11.74
C LEU A 58 1.89 9.08 -13.01
N TRP A 59 1.03 10.09 -12.95
CA TRP A 59 0.43 10.69 -14.15
C TRP A 59 1.50 11.32 -15.06
N VAL A 60 2.43 12.11 -14.50
CA VAL A 60 3.53 12.73 -15.27
C VAL A 60 4.43 11.67 -15.93
N TYR A 61 4.67 10.56 -15.23
CA TYR A 61 5.45 9.44 -15.76
C TYR A 61 4.65 8.46 -16.64
N ALA A 62 3.37 8.73 -16.90
CA ALA A 62 2.45 7.86 -17.64
C ALA A 62 2.34 6.43 -17.09
N LEU A 63 2.55 6.26 -15.77
CA LEU A 63 2.44 5.00 -15.05
C LEU A 63 1.02 4.81 -14.51
N TYR A 64 0.07 4.63 -15.44
CA TYR A 64 -1.36 4.61 -15.11
C TYR A 64 -1.79 3.49 -14.17
N GLY A 65 -1.12 2.33 -14.21
CA GLY A 65 -1.41 1.20 -13.31
C GLY A 65 -1.17 1.57 -11.85
N ASP A 66 0.05 2.00 -11.54
CA ASP A 66 0.44 2.42 -10.18
C ASP A 66 -0.32 3.68 -9.73
N MET A 67 -0.63 4.57 -10.67
CA MET A 67 -1.45 5.74 -10.41
C MET A 67 -2.86 5.35 -9.91
N LEU A 68 -3.52 4.38 -10.57
CA LEU A 68 -4.85 3.91 -10.15
C LEU A 68 -4.82 3.25 -8.77
N ILE A 69 -3.75 2.54 -8.44
CA ILE A 69 -3.55 1.97 -7.09
C ILE A 69 -3.43 3.10 -6.05
N ASN A 70 -2.65 4.14 -6.32
CA ASN A 70 -2.54 5.30 -5.42
C ASN A 70 -3.83 6.11 -5.33
N ALA A 71 -4.60 6.19 -6.42
CA ALA A 71 -5.93 6.79 -6.40
C ALA A 71 -6.88 5.99 -5.50
N TYR A 72 -6.85 4.65 -5.59
CA TYR A 72 -7.58 3.78 -4.67
C TYR A 72 -7.17 4.01 -3.20
N TYR A 73 -5.87 4.10 -2.92
CA TYR A 73 -5.38 4.41 -1.56
C TYR A 73 -5.87 5.76 -1.06
N THR A 74 -5.92 6.76 -1.93
CA THR A 74 -6.46 8.08 -1.60
C THR A 74 -7.94 8.00 -1.24
N VAL A 75 -8.75 7.33 -2.07
CA VAL A 75 -10.20 7.15 -1.82
C VAL A 75 -10.44 6.39 -0.52
N LEU A 76 -9.72 5.30 -0.28
CA LEU A 76 -9.83 4.55 0.97
C LEU A 76 -9.33 5.32 2.19
N SER A 77 -8.35 6.19 2.02
CA SER A 77 -7.89 7.05 3.11
C SER A 77 -8.95 8.08 3.48
N VAL A 78 -9.67 8.65 2.50
CA VAL A 78 -10.84 9.50 2.76
C VAL A 78 -11.93 8.72 3.47
N TYR A 79 -12.25 7.51 3.00
CA TYR A 79 -13.23 6.64 3.66
C TYR A 79 -12.82 6.31 5.11
N GLY A 80 -11.58 5.89 5.31
CA GLY A 80 -11.01 5.57 6.63
C GLY A 80 -11.05 6.78 7.56
N TRP A 81 -10.72 7.97 7.04
CA TRP A 81 -10.83 9.22 7.81
C TRP A 81 -12.25 9.44 8.33
N ILE A 82 -13.26 9.32 7.46
CA ILE A 82 -14.66 9.51 7.83
C ILE A 82 -15.09 8.44 8.85
N ASN A 83 -14.77 7.17 8.59
CA ASN A 83 -15.17 6.04 9.42
C ASN A 83 -14.55 6.13 10.84
N TRP A 84 -13.26 6.43 10.92
CA TRP A 84 -12.56 6.55 12.21
C TRP A 84 -12.96 7.80 12.97
N SER A 85 -13.16 8.92 12.29
CA SER A 85 -13.64 10.15 12.94
C SER A 85 -14.99 9.94 13.61
N LYS A 86 -15.91 9.26 12.94
CA LYS A 86 -17.23 8.92 13.52
C LYS A 86 -17.10 8.04 14.77
N ARG A 87 -16.22 7.03 14.71
CA ARG A 87 -15.99 6.12 15.85
C ARG A 87 -15.33 6.82 17.04
N GLN A 88 -14.37 7.73 16.78
CA GLN A 88 -13.69 8.50 17.83
C GLN A 88 -14.60 9.55 18.49
N GLN A 89 -15.61 10.06 17.78
CA GLN A 89 -16.64 10.92 18.38
C GLN A 89 -17.58 10.13 19.29
N ALA A 90 -17.91 8.89 18.92
CA ALA A 90 -18.79 8.02 19.69
C ALA A 90 -18.11 7.46 20.95
N ASP A 91 -16.85 7.05 20.84
CA ASP A 91 -16.03 6.53 21.93
C ASP A 91 -14.80 7.42 22.11
N LYS A 92 -14.61 8.00 23.30
CA LYS A 92 -13.44 8.86 23.63
C LYS A 92 -12.08 8.14 23.51
N THR A 93 -12.08 6.84 23.19
CA THR A 93 -10.88 6.01 23.04
C THR A 93 -10.93 5.26 21.70
N PHE A 94 -9.77 5.11 21.06
CA PHE A 94 -9.66 4.36 19.81
C PHE A 94 -10.03 2.88 20.02
N ARG A 95 -10.95 2.36 19.21
CA ARG A 95 -11.41 0.96 19.27
C ARG A 95 -11.07 0.17 18.02
N ILE A 96 -10.51 -1.03 18.23
CA ILE A 96 -10.20 -1.95 17.13
C ILE A 96 -11.48 -2.69 16.78
N SER A 97 -11.79 -2.77 15.48
CA SER A 97 -12.97 -3.47 15.02
C SER A 97 -12.71 -4.98 14.94
N PRO A 98 -13.67 -5.82 15.39
CA PRO A 98 -13.56 -7.27 15.25
C PRO A 98 -13.64 -7.67 13.79
N PHE A 99 -12.99 -8.77 13.42
CA PHE A 99 -13.11 -9.35 12.09
C PHE A 99 -14.41 -10.15 11.99
N VAL A 100 -15.24 -9.90 10.97
CA VAL A 100 -16.54 -10.56 10.78
C VAL A 100 -16.64 -11.26 9.43
N HIS A 101 -17.63 -12.13 9.23
CA HIS A 101 -17.80 -12.88 7.97
C HIS A 101 -17.91 -12.00 6.71
N LYS A 102 -18.52 -10.82 6.81
CA LYS A 102 -18.57 -9.87 5.68
C LYS A 102 -17.17 -9.42 5.25
N ASP A 103 -16.24 -9.29 6.18
CA ASP A 103 -14.86 -8.89 5.86
C ASP A 103 -14.18 -9.95 4.99
N TRP A 104 -14.41 -11.25 5.24
CA TRP A 104 -13.92 -12.34 4.39
C TRP A 104 -14.35 -12.18 2.93
N LEU A 105 -15.64 -11.90 2.70
CA LEU A 105 -16.18 -11.73 1.35
C LEU A 105 -15.55 -10.53 0.64
N VAL A 106 -15.39 -9.41 1.35
CA VAL A 106 -14.75 -8.21 0.76
C VAL A 106 -13.26 -8.47 0.48
N CYS A 107 -12.54 -9.13 1.39
CA CYS A 107 -11.14 -9.52 1.17
C CYS A 107 -10.96 -10.45 -0.04
N MET A 108 -11.87 -11.43 -0.21
CA MET A 108 -11.86 -12.33 -1.37
C MET A 108 -12.19 -11.56 -2.66
N ALA A 109 -13.20 -10.70 -2.64
CA ALA A 109 -13.59 -9.90 -3.79
C ALA A 109 -12.46 -8.95 -4.24
N LEU A 110 -11.82 -8.26 -3.29
CA LEU A 110 -10.69 -7.37 -3.57
C LEU A 110 -9.47 -8.15 -4.08
N SER A 111 -9.16 -9.30 -3.48
CA SER A 111 -8.07 -10.16 -3.96
C SER A 111 -8.34 -10.66 -5.38
N LEU A 112 -9.55 -11.15 -5.66
CA LEU A 112 -9.92 -11.61 -7.00
C LEU A 112 -9.89 -10.48 -8.01
N PHE A 113 -10.45 -9.32 -7.68
CA PHE A 113 -10.37 -8.12 -8.50
C PHE A 113 -8.93 -7.76 -8.82
N SER A 114 -8.05 -7.74 -7.81
CA SER A 114 -6.63 -7.44 -7.99
C SER A 114 -5.95 -8.42 -8.92
N VAL A 115 -6.17 -9.72 -8.72
CA VAL A 115 -5.57 -10.78 -9.54
C VAL A 115 -6.01 -10.64 -10.99
N LEU A 116 -7.29 -10.40 -11.23
CA LEU A 116 -7.81 -10.20 -12.58
C LEU A 116 -7.30 -8.90 -13.20
N PHE A 117 -7.33 -7.80 -12.46
CA PHE A 117 -6.92 -6.48 -12.95
C PHE A 117 -5.42 -6.44 -13.29
N VAL A 118 -4.57 -6.77 -12.32
CA VAL A 118 -3.10 -6.76 -12.50
C VAL A 118 -2.68 -7.87 -13.45
N GLY A 119 -3.32 -9.05 -13.38
CA GLY A 119 -3.11 -10.13 -14.35
C GLY A 119 -3.45 -9.69 -15.77
N LEU A 120 -4.52 -8.93 -15.98
CA LEU A 120 -4.87 -8.39 -17.30
C LEU A 120 -3.84 -7.38 -17.79
N VAL A 121 -3.35 -6.49 -16.92
CA VAL A 121 -2.27 -5.55 -17.25
C VAL A 121 -1.03 -6.30 -17.72
N TYR A 122 -0.61 -7.35 -17.01
CA TYR A 122 0.54 -8.18 -17.41
C TYR A 122 0.27 -9.01 -18.67
N TRP A 123 -0.97 -9.44 -18.90
CA TRP A 123 -1.37 -10.11 -20.14
C TRP A 123 -1.19 -9.19 -21.36
N PHE A 124 -1.50 -7.90 -21.22
CA PHE A 124 -1.26 -6.87 -22.23
C PHE A 124 0.15 -6.24 -22.19
N LYS A 125 1.06 -6.69 -21.31
CA LYS A 125 2.42 -6.13 -21.18
C LYS A 125 3.16 -6.01 -22.53
N PRO A 126 3.14 -6.99 -23.45
CA PRO A 126 3.78 -6.83 -24.76
C PRO A 126 3.19 -5.69 -25.59
N TYR A 127 1.86 -5.52 -25.55
CA TYR A 127 1.14 -4.46 -26.25
C TYR A 127 1.44 -3.08 -25.63
N ILE A 128 1.43 -2.98 -24.30
CA ILE A 128 1.73 -1.74 -23.57
C ILE A 128 3.18 -1.31 -23.83
N ASN A 129 4.13 -2.25 -23.72
CA ASN A 129 5.55 -1.98 -23.96
C ASN A 129 5.84 -1.63 -25.43
N ASN A 130 4.99 -2.09 -26.36
CA ASN A 130 5.07 -1.74 -27.78
C ASN A 130 4.26 -0.47 -28.12
N SER A 131 4.17 0.49 -27.20
CA SER A 131 3.45 1.76 -27.38
C SER A 131 2.01 1.58 -27.87
N PHE A 132 1.30 0.59 -27.33
CA PHE A 132 -0.07 0.25 -27.70
C PHE A 132 -0.22 -0.15 -29.18
N SER A 133 0.77 -0.87 -29.73
CA SER A 133 0.73 -1.46 -31.06
C SER A 133 0.76 -2.99 -31.01
N TRP A 134 -0.11 -3.64 -31.78
CA TRP A 134 -0.14 -5.10 -31.97
C TRP A 134 0.87 -5.59 -33.00
N GLN A 135 1.65 -4.70 -33.61
CA GLN A 135 2.59 -5.09 -34.66
C GLN A 135 3.74 -5.91 -34.07
N GLY A 136 3.80 -7.19 -34.46
CA GLY A 136 4.89 -8.11 -34.06
C GLY A 136 4.81 -8.63 -32.62
N VAL A 137 3.70 -8.41 -31.92
CA VAL A 137 3.51 -8.86 -30.54
C VAL A 137 2.19 -9.60 -30.38
N SER A 138 2.16 -10.57 -29.46
CA SER A 138 0.95 -11.27 -29.06
C SER A 138 0.81 -11.18 -27.55
N ALA A 139 -0.40 -10.94 -27.06
CA ALA A 139 -0.68 -11.03 -25.64
C ALA A 139 -0.80 -12.49 -25.21
N GLY A 140 -0.46 -12.77 -23.96
CA GLY A 140 -0.48 -14.14 -23.47
C GLY A 140 0.28 -14.35 -22.17
N PHE A 141 -0.05 -15.44 -21.49
CA PHE A 141 0.63 -15.85 -20.26
C PHE A 141 2.09 -16.27 -20.47
N ALA A 142 2.50 -16.52 -21.72
CA ALA A 142 3.88 -16.88 -22.04
C ALA A 142 4.91 -15.78 -21.71
N HIS A 143 4.46 -14.53 -21.57
CA HIS A 143 5.31 -13.38 -21.25
C HIS A 143 5.38 -13.08 -19.75
N PHE A 144 4.71 -13.87 -18.91
CA PHE A 144 4.74 -13.68 -17.47
C PHE A 144 6.05 -14.17 -16.92
N THR A 145 6.64 -13.34 -16.08
CA THR A 145 7.87 -13.62 -15.35
C THR A 145 7.57 -13.76 -13.86
N TRP A 146 8.47 -14.39 -13.11
CA TRP A 146 8.30 -14.55 -11.66
C TRP A 146 8.03 -13.22 -10.91
N PRO A 147 8.62 -12.05 -11.28
CA PRO A 147 8.29 -10.77 -10.68
C PRO A 147 6.84 -10.35 -10.92
N ASP A 148 6.29 -10.64 -12.11
CA ASP A 148 4.91 -10.27 -12.47
C ASP A 148 3.90 -11.02 -11.57
N TYR A 149 4.13 -12.32 -11.31
CA TYR A 149 3.31 -13.09 -10.34
C TYR A 149 3.43 -12.54 -8.91
N THR A 150 4.63 -12.10 -8.54
CA THR A 150 4.89 -11.52 -7.21
C THR A 150 4.21 -10.15 -7.06
N ASP A 151 4.19 -9.33 -8.11
CA ASP A 151 3.47 -8.06 -8.16
C ASP A 151 1.95 -8.27 -8.03
N ILE A 152 1.39 -9.26 -8.73
CA ILE A 152 -0.04 -9.61 -8.61
C ILE A 152 -0.37 -9.97 -7.16
N PHE A 153 0.45 -10.80 -6.53
CA PHE A 153 0.26 -11.23 -5.15
C PHE A 153 0.37 -10.08 -4.15
N THR A 154 1.45 -9.30 -4.22
CA THR A 154 1.70 -8.17 -3.30
C THR A 154 0.65 -7.08 -3.45
N THR A 155 0.22 -6.76 -4.68
CA THR A 155 -0.85 -5.79 -4.92
C THR A 155 -2.16 -6.23 -4.28
N ALA A 156 -2.53 -7.52 -4.41
CA ALA A 156 -3.72 -8.06 -3.77
C ALA A 156 -3.66 -7.90 -2.24
N LEU A 157 -2.51 -8.21 -1.63
CA LEU A 157 -2.31 -8.02 -0.19
C LEU A 157 -2.45 -6.55 0.21
N PHE A 158 -1.84 -5.62 -0.53
CA PHE A 158 -1.91 -4.20 -0.21
C PHE A 158 -3.32 -3.61 -0.34
N LEU A 159 -4.08 -4.01 -1.37
CA LEU A 159 -5.47 -3.57 -1.52
C LEU A 159 -6.33 -4.03 -0.34
N VAL A 160 -6.19 -5.31 0.05
CA VAL A 160 -6.91 -5.85 1.21
C VAL A 160 -6.43 -5.20 2.51
N ALA A 161 -5.12 -4.98 2.67
CA ALA A 161 -4.55 -4.33 3.85
C ALA A 161 -5.09 -2.91 4.02
N MET A 162 -5.16 -2.13 2.94
CA MET A 162 -5.74 -0.78 2.96
C MET A 162 -7.21 -0.77 3.33
N TRP A 163 -8.01 -1.70 2.80
CA TRP A 163 -9.41 -1.84 3.19
C TRP A 163 -9.56 -2.15 4.68
N LEU A 164 -8.83 -3.16 5.17
CA LEU A 164 -8.87 -3.56 6.59
C LEU A 164 -8.36 -2.45 7.51
N MET A 165 -7.39 -1.65 7.08
CA MET A 165 -6.91 -0.48 7.80
C MET A 165 -8.01 0.58 7.91
N ALA A 166 -8.68 0.91 6.80
CA ALA A 166 -9.79 1.87 6.80
C ALA A 166 -10.97 1.39 7.67
N GLU A 167 -11.17 0.08 7.77
CA GLU A 167 -12.13 -0.55 8.69
C GLU A 167 -11.65 -0.68 10.13
N GLY A 168 -10.40 -0.31 10.44
CA GLY A 168 -9.82 -0.38 11.79
C GLY A 168 -9.63 -1.81 12.29
N LYS A 169 -9.36 -2.77 11.39
CA LYS A 169 -9.18 -4.20 11.70
C LYS A 169 -7.70 -4.49 11.90
N ILE A 170 -7.30 -5.09 13.02
CA ILE A 170 -5.88 -5.35 13.33
C ILE A 170 -5.14 -6.20 12.29
N ALA A 171 -5.87 -7.06 11.56
CA ALA A 171 -5.32 -7.96 10.55
C ALA A 171 -4.57 -7.23 9.40
N HIS A 172 -4.88 -5.95 9.13
CA HIS A 172 -4.16 -5.18 8.12
C HIS A 172 -2.65 -5.14 8.38
N TRP A 173 -2.20 -5.06 9.65
CA TRP A 173 -0.77 -5.03 9.96
C TRP A 173 -0.05 -6.30 9.53
N ILE A 174 -0.69 -7.46 9.66
CA ILE A 174 -0.10 -8.73 9.22
C ILE A 174 0.05 -8.74 7.71
N LEU A 175 -0.95 -8.25 6.98
CA LEU A 175 -0.89 -8.15 5.52
C LEU A 175 0.20 -7.18 5.07
N TRP A 176 0.35 -6.02 5.72
CA TRP A 176 1.44 -5.09 5.46
C TRP A 176 2.81 -5.73 5.66
N ILE A 177 3.02 -6.42 6.79
CA ILE A 177 4.30 -7.10 7.07
C ILE A 177 4.63 -8.13 5.99
N ILE A 178 3.67 -8.97 5.60
CA ILE A 178 3.88 -9.99 4.57
C ILE A 178 4.18 -9.34 3.22
N ALA A 179 3.36 -8.36 2.82
CA ALA A 179 3.49 -7.69 1.53
C ALA A 179 4.81 -6.92 1.42
N ASP A 180 5.20 -6.18 2.47
CA ASP A 180 6.47 -5.46 2.52
C ASP A 180 7.65 -6.43 2.48
N ALA A 181 7.62 -7.50 3.28
CA ALA A 181 8.71 -8.49 3.33
C ALA A 181 8.93 -9.20 1.98
N VAL A 182 7.86 -9.44 1.21
CA VAL A 182 7.95 -9.98 -0.16
C VAL A 182 8.41 -8.91 -1.16
N SER A 183 8.02 -7.65 -0.94
CA SER A 183 8.39 -6.52 -1.81
C SER A 183 9.88 -6.18 -1.71
N VAL A 184 10.51 -6.31 -0.54
CA VAL A 184 11.95 -6.02 -0.37
C VAL A 184 12.85 -6.77 -1.37
N PRO A 185 12.87 -8.11 -1.44
CA PRO A 185 13.72 -8.83 -2.39
C PRO A 185 13.29 -8.59 -3.85
N LEU A 186 12.00 -8.42 -4.10
CA LEU A 186 11.47 -8.11 -5.44
C LEU A 186 12.01 -6.78 -5.97
N TYR A 187 12.02 -5.74 -5.14
CA TYR A 187 12.47 -4.42 -5.55
C TYR A 187 14.00 -4.34 -5.66
N PHE A 188 14.75 -5.07 -4.84
CA PHE A 188 16.18 -5.27 -5.09
C PHE A 188 16.44 -5.95 -6.43
N HIS A 189 15.66 -6.98 -6.79
CA HIS A 189 15.77 -7.64 -8.10
C HIS A 189 15.44 -6.69 -9.26
N LYS A 190 14.46 -5.79 -9.08
CA LYS A 190 14.10 -4.74 -10.06
C LYS A 190 15.13 -3.60 -10.15
N GLY A 191 16.18 -3.60 -9.32
CA GLY A 191 17.16 -2.51 -9.24
C GLY A 191 16.66 -1.26 -8.50
N LEU A 192 15.45 -1.30 -7.95
CA LEU A 192 14.78 -0.19 -7.26
C LEU A 192 15.17 -0.16 -5.77
N THR A 193 16.44 0.18 -5.54
CA THR A 193 17.06 0.07 -4.21
C THR A 193 16.40 0.98 -3.17
N PHE A 194 16.04 2.21 -3.54
CA PHE A 194 15.39 3.15 -2.61
C PHE A 194 14.03 2.64 -2.12
N SER A 195 13.21 2.14 -3.04
CA SER A 195 11.91 1.53 -2.71
C SER A 195 12.07 0.29 -1.83
N ALA A 196 13.08 -0.55 -2.09
CA ALA A 196 13.38 -1.70 -1.22
C ALA A 196 13.69 -1.25 0.22
N PHE A 197 14.50 -0.20 0.41
CA PHE A 197 14.75 0.38 1.73
C PHE A 197 13.49 0.97 2.38
N GLN A 198 12.63 1.64 1.60
CA GLN A 198 11.35 2.13 2.08
C GLN A 198 10.46 1.00 2.61
N TYR A 199 10.37 -0.14 1.90
CA TYR A 199 9.62 -1.31 2.38
C TYR A 199 10.21 -1.92 3.66
N ILE A 200 11.54 -1.88 3.84
CA ILE A 200 12.16 -2.29 5.11
C ILE A 200 11.65 -1.37 6.25
N VAL A 201 11.65 -0.06 6.04
CA VAL A 201 11.16 0.91 7.04
C VAL A 201 9.68 0.68 7.34
N PHE A 202 8.84 0.51 6.31
CA PHE A 202 7.42 0.19 6.50
C PHE A 202 7.21 -1.12 7.26
N THR A 203 7.98 -2.17 6.96
CA THR A 203 7.93 -3.44 7.69
C THR A 203 8.18 -3.22 9.19
N LEU A 204 9.22 -2.44 9.55
CA LEU A 204 9.56 -2.16 10.95
C LEU A 204 8.44 -1.39 11.66
N ILE A 205 7.87 -0.37 11.00
CA ILE A 205 6.75 0.39 11.55
C ILE A 205 5.52 -0.52 11.69
N ALA A 206 5.25 -1.38 10.71
CA ALA A 206 4.11 -2.29 10.69
C ALA A 206 4.18 -3.36 11.80
N ILE A 207 5.36 -3.95 12.04
CA ILE A 207 5.61 -4.83 13.19
C ILE A 207 5.29 -4.09 14.50
N SER A 208 5.77 -2.85 14.62
CA SER A 208 5.50 -2.03 15.80
C SER A 208 4.02 -1.64 15.94
N GLY A 209 3.33 -1.41 14.83
CA GLY A 209 1.90 -1.16 14.74
C GLY A 209 1.09 -2.35 15.22
N TYR A 210 1.42 -3.55 14.74
CA TYR A 210 0.78 -4.80 15.16
C TYR A 210 0.91 -5.02 16.67
N VAL A 211 2.12 -4.84 17.22
CA VAL A 211 2.36 -5.00 18.67
C VAL A 211 1.58 -3.96 19.48
N SER A 212 1.54 -2.71 19.03
CA SER A 212 0.75 -1.63 19.67
C SER A 212 -0.73 -2.00 19.71
N TRP A 213 -1.29 -2.42 18.58
CA TRP A 213 -2.70 -2.76 18.45
C TRP A 213 -3.09 -4.04 19.20
N LYS A 214 -2.19 -5.02 19.29
CA LYS A 214 -2.40 -6.22 20.14
C LYS A 214 -2.62 -5.83 21.60
N LYS A 215 -1.85 -4.86 22.12
CA LYS A 215 -2.01 -4.36 23.49
C LYS A 215 -3.35 -3.64 23.67
N ILE A 216 -3.75 -2.84 22.68
CA ILE A 216 -5.05 -2.15 22.66
C ILE A 216 -6.20 -3.15 22.65
N SER A 217 -6.13 -4.17 21.79
CA SER A 217 -7.14 -5.24 21.69
C SER A 217 -7.28 -6.01 23.00
N ALA A 218 -6.18 -6.36 23.67
CA ALA A 218 -6.23 -7.07 24.95
C ALA A 218 -6.96 -6.26 26.04
N LYS A 219 -6.68 -4.95 26.10
CA LYS A 219 -7.39 -4.03 27.03
C LYS A 219 -8.88 -3.93 26.73
N GLN A 220 -9.25 -3.91 25.44
CA GLN A 220 -10.66 -3.88 25.03
C GLN A 220 -11.41 -5.15 25.43
N THR A 221 -10.79 -6.32 25.26
CA THR A 221 -11.38 -7.60 25.69
C THR A 221 -11.62 -7.62 27.20
N GLN A 222 -10.62 -7.21 28.00
CA GLN A 222 -10.74 -7.14 29.46
C GLN A 222 -11.87 -6.20 29.92
N ALA A 223 -11.99 -5.02 29.30
CA ALA A 223 -13.06 -4.08 29.60
C ALA A 223 -14.45 -4.64 29.25
N SER A 224 -14.58 -5.40 28.14
CA SER A 224 -15.84 -6.02 27.75
C SER A 224 -16.28 -7.16 28.67
N THR A 225 -15.34 -7.90 29.27
CA THR A 225 -15.64 -8.97 30.23
C THR A 225 -15.90 -8.48 31.66
N ALA A 226 -15.55 -7.22 31.96
CA ALA A 226 -15.72 -6.62 33.28
C ALA A 226 -17.07 -5.90 33.46
N LEU A 227 -17.84 -5.72 32.38
CA LEU A 227 -19.21 -5.19 32.43
C LEU A 227 -20.19 -6.36 32.62
N PRO A 228 -21.01 -6.37 33.70
CA PRO A 228 -21.97 -7.43 33.99
C PRO A 228 -23.15 -7.47 33.01
#